data_AF-A0A3N5WI01-F1
#
_entry.id   AF-A0A3N5WI01-F1
#
_cell.length_a   1.000
_cell.length_b   1.000
_cell.length_c   1.000
_cell.angle_alpha   90.00
_cell.angle_beta   90.00
_cell.angle_gamma   90.00
#
_symmetry.space_group_name_H-M   'P 1'
#
loop_
_entity.id
_entity.type
_entity.pdbx_description
1 polymer ?
#
loop_
_entity_poly.entity_id
_entity_poly.type
_entity_poly.pdbx_seq_one_letter_code
_entity_poly.pdbx_strand_id
1 'polypeptide(L)' 'MRASRWIGCMLLAALLAACGTPAQQPRFNLAGYSAAFKRGHADGCASAGGAQRRDERQYRDDADYMMGWNDGHSACK' A
#
# COMPACT_ATOMS: atom_id res chain seq x y z
N MET A 1 22.06 11.14 47.96
CA MET A 1 22.02 10.03 46.99
C MET A 1 20.59 9.50 46.84
N ARG A 2 19.78 10.06 45.92
CA ARG A 2 18.51 9.45 45.46
C ARG A 2 18.25 9.89 44.01
N ALA A 3 18.99 9.29 43.09
CA ALA A 3 18.78 9.44 41.65
C ALA A 3 18.75 8.03 41.04
N SER A 4 17.67 7.29 41.27
CA SER A 4 17.50 5.96 40.65
C SER A 4 16.05 5.47 40.76
N ARG A 5 15.10 6.25 40.20
CA ARG A 5 13.70 5.80 40.01
C ARG A 5 13.09 6.23 38.68
N TRP A 6 13.88 6.79 37.77
CA TRP A 6 13.41 7.40 36.52
C TRP A 6 13.86 6.63 35.26
N ILE A 7 14.57 5.52 35.41
CA ILE A 7 15.17 4.79 34.26
C ILE A 7 14.26 3.65 33.77
N GLY A 8 13.31 3.18 34.59
CA GLY A 8 12.52 1.97 34.29
C GLY A 8 11.40 2.13 33.26
N CYS A 9 10.86 3.33 33.04
CA CYS A 9 9.66 3.50 32.21
C CYS A 9 9.93 3.83 30.74
N MET A 10 11.15 4.18 30.33
CA MET A 10 11.42 4.60 28.94
C MET A 10 11.77 3.46 27.97
N LEU A 11 12.04 2.24 28.45
CA LEU A 11 12.53 1.16 27.58
C LEU A 11 11.44 0.36 26.84
N LEU A 12 10.14 0.61 27.08
CA LEU A 12 9.05 -0.15 26.45
C LEU A 12 8.39 0.50 25.23
N ALA A 13 8.71 1.76 24.89
CA ALA A 13 8.01 2.49 23.83
C ALA A 13 8.62 2.35 22.42
N ALA A 14 9.77 1.68 22.26
CA ALA A 14 10.55 1.71 21.02
C ALA A 14 10.25 0.58 20.01
N LEU A 15 9.38 -0.38 20.33
CA LEU A 15 9.21 -1.61 19.52
C LEU A 15 8.02 -1.61 18.54
N LEU A 16 7.23 -0.52 18.43
CA LEU A 16 6.00 -0.51 17.61
C LEU A 16 6.09 0.24 16.28
N ALA A 17 7.25 0.79 15.89
CA ALA A 17 7.38 1.64 14.70
C ALA A 17 7.90 0.92 13.43
N ALA A 18 7.88 -0.41 13.38
CA ALA A 18 8.36 -1.19 12.24
C ALA A 18 7.20 -1.76 11.38
N CYS A 19 6.20 -0.95 11.06
CA CYS A 19 5.27 -1.29 9.98
C CYS A 19 5.88 -0.82 8.66
N GLY A 20 6.51 -1.77 7.95
CA GLY A 20 6.81 -1.77 6.51
C GLY A 20 7.32 -0.46 5.91
N THR A 21 8.61 -0.40 5.58
CA THR A 21 9.10 0.55 4.58
C THR A 21 8.25 0.39 3.33
N PRO A 22 7.47 1.41 2.88
CA PRO A 22 6.76 1.29 1.63
C PRO A 22 7.82 1.03 0.56
N ALA A 23 7.70 -0.09 -0.15
CA ALA A 23 8.51 -0.33 -1.33
C ALA A 23 8.39 0.94 -2.19
N GLN A 24 9.53 1.46 -2.65
CA GLN A 24 9.58 2.66 -3.49
C GLN A 24 8.77 2.36 -4.75
N GLN A 25 7.49 2.72 -4.73
CA GLN A 25 6.59 2.48 -5.85
C GLN A 25 7.11 3.30 -7.04
N PRO A 26 7.29 2.69 -8.21
CA PRO A 26 7.64 3.45 -9.40
C PRO A 26 6.60 4.56 -9.61
N ARG A 27 7.08 5.78 -9.87
CA ARG A 27 6.21 6.95 -10.01
C ARG A 27 5.61 6.96 -11.41
N PHE A 28 4.38 6.49 -11.54
CA PHE A 28 3.61 6.53 -12.78
C PHE A 28 2.81 7.83 -12.89
N ASN A 29 2.88 8.47 -14.06
CA ASN A 29 2.00 9.59 -14.35
C ASN A 29 0.63 9.08 -14.82
N LEU A 30 -0.34 9.08 -13.91
CA LEU A 30 -1.72 8.67 -14.20
C LEU A 30 -2.62 9.86 -14.59
N ALA A 31 -2.05 11.02 -14.94
CA ALA A 31 -2.83 12.13 -15.47
C ALA A 31 -3.55 11.71 -16.77
N GLY A 32 -4.79 12.17 -16.93
CA GLY A 32 -5.64 11.80 -18.08
C GLY A 32 -6.37 10.46 -17.95
N TYR A 33 -5.95 9.56 -17.06
CA TYR A 33 -6.69 8.33 -16.78
C TYR A 33 -7.93 8.57 -15.90
N SER A 34 -8.94 7.73 -16.08
CA SER A 34 -10.18 7.77 -15.31
C SER A 34 -9.94 7.45 -13.83
N ALA A 35 -10.92 7.81 -12.98
CA ALA A 35 -10.86 7.50 -11.56
C ALA A 35 -10.90 5.98 -11.29
N ALA A 36 -11.65 5.24 -12.11
CA ALA A 36 -11.73 3.78 -12.06
C ALA A 36 -10.36 3.15 -12.36
N PHE A 37 -9.69 3.59 -13.43
CA PHE A 37 -8.34 3.13 -13.76
C PHE A 37 -7.35 3.39 -12.63
N LYS A 38 -7.31 4.61 -12.07
CA LYS A 38 -6.41 4.96 -10.97
C LYS A 38 -6.62 4.10 -9.74
N ARG A 39 -7.87 3.81 -9.40
CA ARG A 39 -8.21 2.93 -8.28
C ARG A 39 -7.78 1.49 -8.56
N GLY A 40 -8.10 0.98 -9.75
CA GLY A 40 -7.63 -0.33 -10.21
C GLY A 40 -6.11 -0.45 -10.10
N HIS A 41 -5.37 0.53 -10.62
CA HIS A 41 -3.91 0.55 -10.59
C HIS A 41 -3.34 0.52 -9.17
N ALA A 42 -3.91 1.26 -8.23
CA ALA A 42 -3.50 1.21 -6.82
C ALA A 42 -3.77 -0.17 -6.19
N ASP A 43 -4.95 -0.73 -6.43
CA ASP A 43 -5.36 -2.04 -5.89
C ASP A 43 -4.52 -3.19 -6.48
N GLY A 44 -4.24 -3.13 -7.79
CA GLY A 44 -3.38 -4.07 -8.49
C GLY A 44 -1.96 -4.06 -7.93
N CYS A 45 -1.42 -2.87 -7.75
CA CYS A 45 -0.09 -2.70 -7.16
C CYS A 45 -0.03 -3.24 -5.71
N ALA A 46 -1.07 -2.99 -4.90
CA ALA A 46 -1.19 -3.55 -3.56
C ALA A 46 -1.33 -5.09 -3.53
N SER A 47 -1.72 -5.70 -4.66
CA SER A 47 -1.84 -7.15 -4.84
C SER A 47 -0.53 -7.82 -5.23
N ALA A 48 0.44 -7.09 -5.79
CA ALA A 48 1.69 -7.66 -6.31
C ALA A 48 2.55 -8.33 -5.22
N GLY A 49 2.49 -7.82 -3.99
CA GLY A 49 3.26 -8.30 -2.86
C GLY A 49 2.59 -9.38 -1.99
N GLY A 50 1.43 -9.91 -2.36
CA GLY A 50 0.76 -10.92 -1.55
C GLY A 50 -0.69 -11.17 -1.91
N ALA A 51 -1.59 -11.01 -0.93
CA ALA A 51 -3.00 -11.29 -1.12
C ALA A 51 -3.60 -10.36 -2.17
N GLN A 52 -4.39 -10.94 -3.08
CA GLN A 52 -5.12 -10.21 -4.09
C GLN A 52 -6.06 -9.20 -3.43
N ARG A 53 -5.92 -7.92 -3.79
CA ARG A 53 -6.79 -6.81 -3.39
C ARG A 53 -7.41 -6.22 -4.64
N ARG A 54 -8.72 -6.44 -4.80
CA ARG A 54 -9.54 -5.79 -5.82
C ARG A 54 -10.97 -5.71 -5.36
N ASP A 55 -11.74 -4.81 -5.93
CA ASP A 55 -13.19 -4.86 -5.90
C ASP A 55 -13.66 -5.80 -7.03
N GLU A 56 -14.19 -6.96 -6.66
CA GLU A 56 -14.61 -8.00 -7.62
C GLU A 56 -15.72 -7.52 -8.56
N ARG A 57 -16.61 -6.64 -8.10
CA ARG A 57 -17.69 -6.10 -8.93
C ARG A 57 -17.11 -5.16 -9.97
N GLN A 58 -16.30 -4.19 -9.55
CA GLN A 58 -15.65 -3.26 -10.47
C GLN A 58 -14.70 -3.99 -11.44
N TYR A 59 -13.98 -5.01 -10.97
CA TYR A 59 -13.12 -5.82 -11.84
C TYR A 59 -13.89 -6.53 -12.96
N ARG A 60 -15.14 -6.92 -12.71
CA ARG A 60 -15.99 -7.58 -13.70
C ARG A 60 -16.74 -6.59 -14.60
N ASP A 61 -17.25 -5.51 -14.01
CA ASP A 61 -18.27 -4.66 -14.63
C ASP A 61 -17.70 -3.32 -15.15
N ASP A 62 -16.46 -2.97 -14.79
CA ASP A 62 -15.79 -1.73 -15.19
C ASP A 62 -14.43 -2.04 -15.86
N ALA A 63 -14.38 -1.85 -17.19
CA ALA A 63 -13.19 -2.12 -17.99
C ALA A 63 -12.00 -1.25 -17.60
N ASP A 64 -12.22 0.01 -17.20
CA ASP A 64 -11.15 0.91 -16.80
C ASP A 64 -10.53 0.44 -15.48
N TYR A 65 -11.36 0.03 -14.52
CA TYR A 65 -10.88 -0.55 -13.28
C TYR A 65 -10.09 -1.84 -13.53
N MET A 66 -10.61 -2.75 -14.36
CA MET A 66 -9.93 -4.00 -14.71
C MET A 66 -8.57 -3.75 -15.37
N MET A 67 -8.52 -2.84 -16.35
CA MET A 67 -7.26 -2.46 -17.03
C MET A 67 -6.27 -1.86 -16.04
N GLY A 68 -6.72 -0.92 -15.20
CA GLY A 68 -5.90 -0.33 -14.15
C GLY A 68 -5.33 -1.40 -13.21
N TRP A 69 -6.16 -2.33 -12.76
CA TRP A 69 -5.72 -3.41 -11.86
C TRP A 69 -4.64 -4.29 -12.47
N ASN A 70 -4.82 -4.72 -13.72
CA ASN A 70 -3.82 -5.54 -14.41
C ASN A 70 -2.50 -4.79 -14.64
N ASP A 71 -2.58 -3.51 -15.02
CA ASP A 71 -1.43 -2.64 -15.21
C ASP A 71 -0.67 -2.43 -13.89
N GLY A 72 -1.36 -2.03 -12.82
CA GLY A 72 -0.74 -1.80 -11.51
C GLY A 72 -0.14 -3.06 -10.89
N HIS A 73 -0.80 -4.21 -11.04
CA HIS A 73 -0.24 -5.49 -10.59
C HIS A 73 1.03 -5.89 -11.34
N SER A 74 1.11 -5.60 -12.64
CA SER A 74 2.30 -5.87 -13.45
C SER A 74 3.43 -4.88 -13.15
N ALA A 75 3.08 -3.63 -12.89
CA ALA A 75 4.00 -2.53 -12.59
C ALA A 75 4.75 -2.69 -11.26
N CYS A 76 4.16 -3.39 -10.30
CA CYS A 76 4.68 -3.54 -8.93
C CYS A 76 5.19 -4.96 -8.60
N LYS A 77 5.24 -5.86 -9.59
CA LYS A 77 5.95 -7.14 -9.52
C LYS A 77 7.44 -6.93 -9.79
#